data_AF-A0A7J3BHR9-F1
#
_entry.id   AF-A0A7J3BHR9-F1
#
_cell.length_a   1.000
_cell.length_b   1.000
_cell.length_c   1.000
_cell.angle_alpha   90.00
_cell.angle_beta   90.00
_cell.angle_gamma   90.00
#
_symmetry.space_group_name_H-M   'P 1'
#
loop_
_entity.id
_entity.type
_entity.pdbx_description
1 polymer ?
#
loop_
_entity_poly.entity_id
_entity_poly.type
_entity_poly.pdbx_seq_one_letter_code
_entity_poly.pdbx_strand_id
1 'polypeptide(L)'
;MLKCLGNRLFIDEFFGYWDDNVLGLMLWNCGYRLIVIPEIIASHVGGLTFRRIGNLTFYLNERNRTALTLITNSRYRHLIPPYVLKNTTISAMRVKFLESKIVVRALVDGIKLGNKLRSKGFFIDIYKAPLIKVPLRHIGLHLTAVRRSIRKYCEGWVVRNLSFLTVE
;
A
#
# COMPACT_ATOMS: atom_id res chain seq x y z
N MET A 1 -23.95 -2.97 -8.41
CA MET A 1 -22.69 -3.55 -7.90
C MET A 1 -21.63 -3.43 -9.00
N LEU A 2 -20.41 -3.00 -8.68
CA LEU A 2 -19.36 -2.73 -9.67
C LEU A 2 -18.94 -4.02 -10.37
N LYS A 3 -19.47 -4.29 -11.59
CA LYS A 3 -19.16 -5.52 -12.37
C LYS A 3 -17.67 -5.80 -12.48
N CYS A 4 -16.84 -4.76 -12.48
CA CYS A 4 -15.39 -4.85 -12.62
C CYS A 4 -14.64 -5.32 -11.35
N LEU A 5 -15.22 -5.19 -10.15
CA LEU A 5 -14.61 -5.65 -8.90
C LEU A 5 -14.95 -7.12 -8.60
N GLY A 6 -15.76 -7.76 -9.44
CA GLY A 6 -16.51 -8.94 -9.03
C GLY A 6 -17.56 -8.56 -8.00
N ASN A 7 -18.46 -9.46 -7.64
CA ASN A 7 -19.59 -9.14 -6.75
C ASN A 7 -19.20 -8.85 -5.28
N ARG A 8 -17.95 -8.43 -5.02
CA ARG A 8 -17.39 -8.08 -3.71
C ARG A 8 -16.57 -6.81 -3.83
N LEU A 9 -16.67 -5.94 -2.82
CA LEU A 9 -15.87 -4.71 -2.77
C LEU A 9 -14.42 -5.01 -2.37
N PHE A 10 -14.22 -5.92 -1.41
CA PHE A 10 -12.91 -6.25 -0.85
C PHE A 10 -12.45 -7.65 -1.26
N ILE A 11 -11.13 -7.82 -1.31
CA ILE A 11 -10.49 -9.13 -1.43
C ILE A 11 -10.29 -9.66 -0.01
N ASP A 12 -11.01 -10.72 0.36
CA ASP A 12 -10.98 -11.28 1.71
C ASP A 12 -9.55 -11.65 2.15
N GLU A 13 -8.70 -12.09 1.22
CA GLU A 13 -7.32 -12.43 1.53
C GLU A 13 -6.44 -11.23 1.94
N PHE A 14 -6.86 -10.00 1.65
CA PHE A 14 -6.22 -8.75 2.08
C PHE A 14 -6.71 -8.25 3.43
N PHE A 15 -7.47 -9.07 4.18
CA PHE A 15 -7.98 -8.69 5.50
C PHE A 15 -6.88 -8.10 6.40
N GLY A 16 -7.20 -6.93 6.96
CA GLY A 16 -6.36 -6.20 7.91
C GLY A 16 -5.15 -5.54 7.23
N TYR A 17 -5.27 -4.23 6.99
CA TYR A 17 -4.25 -3.36 6.37
C TYR A 17 -4.04 -3.63 4.87
N TRP A 18 -3.89 -2.53 4.11
CA TRP A 18 -3.74 -2.50 2.64
C TRP A 18 -4.99 -2.85 1.83
N ASP A 19 -6.06 -3.32 2.45
CA ASP A 19 -7.38 -3.51 1.86
C ASP A 19 -7.91 -2.23 1.21
N ASP A 20 -7.82 -1.08 1.90
CA ASP A 20 -8.23 0.22 1.35
C ASP A 20 -7.38 0.63 0.15
N ASN A 21 -6.06 0.37 0.21
CA ASN A 21 -5.13 0.70 -0.88
C ASN A 21 -5.42 -0.14 -2.13
N VAL A 22 -5.68 -1.44 -1.93
CA VAL A 22 -6.04 -2.36 -3.01
C VAL A 22 -7.36 -1.94 -3.62
N LEU A 23 -8.39 -1.71 -2.80
CA LEU A 23 -9.70 -1.24 -3.27
C LEU A 23 -9.56 0.05 -4.08
N GLY A 24 -8.80 1.02 -3.56
CA GLY A 24 -8.58 2.28 -4.25
C GLY A 24 -7.94 2.09 -5.64
N LEU A 25 -6.89 1.29 -5.73
CA LEU A 25 -6.23 1.00 -7.01
C LEU A 25 -7.13 0.20 -7.97
N MET A 26 -7.96 -0.71 -7.45
CA MET A 26 -8.94 -1.43 -8.26
C MET A 26 -10.01 -0.50 -8.82
N LEU A 27 -10.50 0.46 -8.03
CA LEU A 27 -11.46 1.48 -8.48
C LEU A 27 -10.87 2.34 -9.61
N TRP A 28 -9.62 2.79 -9.48
CA TRP A 28 -8.89 3.44 -10.58
C TRP A 28 -8.75 2.55 -11.81
N ASN A 29 -8.51 1.26 -11.63
CA ASN A 29 -8.41 0.30 -12.74
C ASN A 29 -9.71 0.12 -13.51
N CYS A 30 -10.84 0.34 -12.83
CA CYS A 30 -12.19 0.35 -13.39
C CYS A 30 -12.60 1.70 -13.97
N GLY A 31 -11.76 2.73 -13.93
CA GLY A 31 -12.07 4.08 -14.42
C GLY A 31 -12.80 4.98 -13.42
N TYR A 32 -12.97 4.55 -12.16
CA TYR A 32 -13.50 5.41 -11.11
C TYR A 32 -12.42 6.31 -10.54
N ARG A 33 -12.78 7.55 -10.25
CA ARG A 33 -11.93 8.50 -9.53
C ARG A 33 -12.26 8.47 -8.05
N LEU A 34 -11.26 8.72 -7.22
CA LEU A 34 -11.41 8.82 -5.77
C LEU A 34 -11.14 10.25 -5.34
N ILE A 35 -12.03 10.78 -4.52
CA ILE A 35 -11.89 12.12 -3.93
C ILE A 35 -11.88 12.01 -2.41
N VAL A 36 -11.12 12.88 -1.76
CA VAL A 36 -11.18 13.06 -0.31
C VAL A 36 -11.82 14.41 -0.06
N ILE A 37 -12.99 14.41 0.60
CA ILE A 37 -13.69 15.63 0.98
C ILE A 37 -13.21 16.00 2.39
N PRO A 38 -12.52 17.15 2.58
CA PRO A 38 -11.92 17.52 3.85
C PRO A 38 -12.97 18.13 4.82
N GLU A 39 -14.11 17.47 4.97
CA GLU A 39 -15.16 17.85 5.90
C GLU A 39 -15.08 16.98 7.16
N ILE A 40 -15.11 17.63 8.33
CA ILE A 40 -15.03 16.91 9.61
C ILE A 40 -16.42 16.32 9.91
N ILE A 41 -16.66 15.11 9.38
CA ILE A 41 -17.93 14.40 9.55
C ILE A 41 -17.90 13.36 10.70
N ALA A 42 -16.72 12.93 11.13
CA ALA A 42 -16.56 11.91 12.16
C ALA A 42 -15.17 11.96 12.83
N SER A 43 -15.09 11.48 14.07
CA SER A 43 -13.83 11.26 14.78
C SER A 43 -13.46 9.78 14.80
N HIS A 44 -12.28 9.42 14.27
CA HIS A 44 -11.76 8.06 14.32
C HIS A 44 -10.66 7.92 15.37
N VAL A 45 -10.88 7.04 16.36
CA VAL A 45 -9.85 6.71 17.35
C VAL A 45 -8.88 5.69 16.76
N GLY A 46 -7.74 6.19 16.30
CA GLY A 46 -6.70 5.36 15.68
C GLY A 46 -6.17 4.26 16.61
N GLY A 47 -6.11 3.04 16.11
CA GLY A 47 -5.44 1.93 16.79
C GLY A 47 -6.29 1.17 17.81
N LEU A 48 -7.62 1.33 17.87
CA LEU A 48 -8.45 0.52 18.77
C LEU A 48 -8.52 -0.95 18.36
N THR A 49 -8.68 -1.24 17.06
CA THR A 49 -8.89 -2.60 16.54
C THR A 49 -7.69 -3.52 16.79
N PHE A 50 -6.47 -3.04 16.51
CA PHE A 50 -5.26 -3.84 16.63
C PHE A 50 -4.37 -3.42 17.82
N ARG A 51 -4.77 -2.40 18.60
CA ARG A 51 -4.01 -1.81 19.72
C ARG A 51 -2.60 -1.36 19.27
N ARG A 52 -1.59 -1.56 20.14
CA ARG A 52 -0.18 -1.23 19.87
C ARG A 52 0.36 -2.07 18.71
N ILE A 53 1.36 -1.52 18.02
CA ILE A 53 2.09 -2.24 16.97
C ILE A 53 2.67 -3.53 17.56
N GLY A 54 2.16 -4.68 17.10
CA GLY A 54 2.59 -6.00 17.55
C GLY A 54 2.71 -7.00 16.40
N ASN A 55 2.97 -8.25 16.75
CA ASN A 55 3.29 -9.33 15.82
C ASN A 55 2.24 -9.53 14.71
N LEU A 56 0.96 -9.56 15.07
CA LEU A 56 -0.12 -9.75 14.10
C LEU A 56 -0.25 -8.55 13.14
N THR A 57 -0.18 -7.34 13.66
CA THR A 57 -0.24 -6.11 12.85
C THR A 57 0.90 -6.06 11.85
N PHE A 58 2.11 -6.36 12.31
CA PHE A 58 3.28 -6.43 11.45
C PHE A 58 3.13 -7.51 10.37
N TYR A 59 2.73 -8.72 10.78
CA TYR A 59 2.52 -9.85 9.87
C TYR A 59 1.52 -9.50 8.75
N LEU A 60 0.33 -9.01 9.10
CA LEU A 60 -0.71 -8.66 8.13
C LEU A 60 -0.25 -7.55 7.18
N ASN A 61 0.37 -6.50 7.72
CA ASN A 61 0.86 -5.36 6.94
C ASN A 61 1.92 -5.79 5.92
N GLU A 62 2.93 -6.55 6.36
CA GLU A 62 4.04 -6.96 5.49
C GLU A 62 3.62 -8.05 4.49
N ARG A 63 2.76 -9.00 4.91
CA ARG A 63 2.18 -10.02 4.03
C ARG A 63 1.39 -9.35 2.90
N ASN A 64 0.47 -8.45 3.24
CA ASN A 64 -0.41 -7.79 2.29
C ASN A 64 0.37 -6.83 1.38
N ARG A 65 1.34 -6.08 1.92
CA ARG A 65 2.23 -5.24 1.09
C ARG A 65 2.98 -6.07 0.05
N THR A 66 3.55 -7.20 0.47
CA THR A 66 4.30 -8.09 -0.43
C THR A 66 3.39 -8.66 -1.52
N ALA A 67 2.19 -9.12 -1.14
CA ALA A 67 1.20 -9.61 -2.10
C ALA A 67 0.81 -8.53 -3.13
N LEU A 68 0.55 -7.30 -2.67
CA LEU A 68 0.22 -6.16 -3.55
C LEU A 68 1.32 -5.92 -4.58
N THR A 69 2.59 -5.89 -4.14
CA THR A 69 3.72 -5.65 -5.07
C THR A 69 3.83 -6.69 -6.19
N LEU A 70 3.34 -7.91 -5.97
CA LEU A 70 3.37 -8.99 -6.95
C LEU A 70 2.21 -8.93 -7.96
N ILE A 71 1.06 -8.38 -7.56
CA ILE A 71 -0.12 -8.23 -8.42
C ILE A 71 -0.15 -6.89 -9.17
N THR A 72 0.78 -5.99 -8.88
CA THR A 72 0.93 -4.68 -9.55
C THR A 72 2.02 -4.68 -10.61
N ASN A 73 1.86 -3.86 -11.66
CA ASN A 73 2.96 -3.53 -12.56
C ASN A 73 3.85 -2.40 -12.01
N SER A 74 5.10 -2.33 -12.49
CA SER A 74 6.01 -1.23 -12.23
C SER A 74 7.15 -1.26 -13.23
N ARG A 75 7.59 -0.09 -13.69
CA ARG A 75 8.77 0.07 -14.56
C ARG A 75 10.04 -0.40 -13.85
N TYR A 76 10.09 -0.25 -12.54
CA TYR A 76 11.24 -0.57 -11.70
C TYR A 76 11.07 -1.91 -10.98
N ARG A 77 10.46 -2.90 -11.64
CA ARG A 77 10.12 -4.21 -11.04
C ARG A 77 11.32 -4.89 -10.38
N HIS A 78 12.52 -4.73 -10.92
CA HIS A 78 13.77 -5.28 -10.38
C HIS A 78 14.23 -4.58 -9.07
N LEU A 79 13.81 -3.34 -8.82
CA LEU A 79 14.11 -2.61 -7.58
C LEU A 79 13.10 -2.90 -6.47
N ILE A 80 11.98 -3.55 -6.77
CA ILE A 80 10.94 -3.87 -5.79
C ILE A 80 11.44 -4.84 -4.72
N PRO A 81 12.07 -5.99 -5.03
CA PRO A 81 12.53 -6.92 -4.01
C PRO A 81 13.48 -6.30 -2.97
N PRO A 82 14.57 -5.58 -3.34
CA PRO A 82 15.43 -4.96 -2.35
C PRO A 82 14.72 -3.84 -1.58
N TYR A 83 13.80 -3.11 -2.21
CA TYR A 83 12.98 -2.10 -1.53
C TYR A 83 12.04 -2.70 -0.48
N VAL A 84 11.34 -3.79 -0.82
CA VAL A 84 10.45 -4.51 0.10
C VAL A 84 11.27 -5.05 1.28
N LEU A 85 12.38 -5.73 1.01
CA LEU A 85 13.25 -6.29 2.05
C LEU A 85 13.74 -5.21 3.02
N LYS A 86 14.25 -4.09 2.49
CA LYS A 86 14.69 -2.94 3.30
C LYS A 86 13.55 -2.38 4.16
N ASN A 87 12.37 -2.18 3.58
CA ASN A 87 11.25 -1.64 4.35
C ASN A 87 10.76 -2.62 5.42
N THR A 88 10.81 -3.93 5.16
CA THR A 88 10.50 -4.97 6.13
C THR A 88 11.50 -4.96 7.28
N THR A 89 12.81 -4.86 7.01
CA THR A 89 13.84 -4.81 8.08
C THR A 89 13.70 -3.55 8.93
N ILE A 90 13.50 -2.37 8.32
CA ILE A 90 13.25 -1.12 9.05
C ILE A 90 11.99 -1.22 9.90
N SER A 91 10.92 -1.79 9.33
CA SER A 91 9.67 -1.97 10.07
C SER A 91 9.85 -2.96 11.21
N ALA A 92 10.62 -4.02 11.01
CA ALA A 92 10.92 -5.02 12.03
C ALA A 92 11.73 -4.42 13.20
N MET A 93 12.74 -3.59 12.91
CA MET A 93 13.54 -2.88 13.92
C MET A 93 12.70 -1.94 14.80
N ARG A 94 11.61 -1.36 14.26
CA ARG A 94 10.74 -0.43 15.01
C ARG A 94 9.84 -1.14 16.02
N VAL A 95 9.45 -2.37 15.70
CA VAL A 95 8.69 -3.21 16.62
C VAL A 95 9.72 -3.97 17.44
N LYS A 96 10.21 -3.33 18.52
CA LYS A 96 11.11 -3.97 19.49
C LYS A 96 10.53 -5.35 19.82
N PHE A 97 11.32 -6.42 19.63
CA PHE A 97 10.94 -7.82 19.89
C PHE A 97 9.97 -8.50 18.89
N LEU A 98 10.10 -8.27 17.59
CA LEU A 98 9.52 -9.22 16.62
C LEU A 98 10.37 -10.49 16.52
N GLU A 99 9.73 -11.64 16.62
CA GLU A 99 10.37 -12.90 16.29
C GLU A 99 10.77 -12.91 14.81
N SER A 100 12.03 -13.27 14.52
CA SER A 100 12.54 -13.41 13.16
C SER A 100 11.67 -14.33 12.29
N LYS A 101 11.07 -15.35 12.91
CA LYS A 101 10.11 -16.28 12.29
C LYS A 101 8.91 -15.55 11.67
N ILE A 102 8.37 -14.54 12.35
CA ILE A 102 7.19 -13.80 11.90
C ILE A 102 7.52 -12.93 10.69
N VAL A 103 8.71 -12.34 10.68
CA VAL A 103 9.21 -11.55 9.55
C VAL A 103 9.32 -12.41 8.29
N VAL A 104 10.00 -13.56 8.41
CA VAL A 104 10.15 -14.49 7.29
C VAL A 104 8.78 -15.03 6.85
N ARG A 105 7.92 -15.40 7.80
CA ARG A 105 6.58 -15.91 7.51
C ARG A 105 5.73 -14.89 6.76
N ALA A 106 5.75 -13.62 7.15
CA ALA A 106 5.01 -12.55 6.48
C ALA A 106 5.44 -12.42 5.00
N LEU A 107 6.73 -12.47 4.72
CA LEU A 107 7.26 -12.42 3.35
C LEU A 107 6.86 -13.65 2.54
N VAL A 108 7.06 -14.86 3.08
CA VAL A 108 6.72 -16.13 2.40
C VAL A 108 5.23 -16.22 2.10
N ASP A 109 4.39 -15.94 3.10
CA ASP A 109 2.94 -15.98 2.94
C ASP A 109 2.46 -14.86 2.00
N GLY A 110 3.11 -13.70 2.03
CA GLY A 110 2.83 -12.61 1.09
C GLY A 110 3.14 -12.98 -0.36
N ILE A 111 4.26 -13.69 -0.60
CA ILE A 111 4.60 -14.22 -1.92
C ILE A 111 3.57 -15.26 -2.38
N LYS A 112 3.24 -16.23 -1.51
CA LYS A 112 2.22 -17.24 -1.79
C LYS A 112 0.87 -16.61 -2.12
N LEU A 113 0.47 -15.60 -1.34
CA LEU A 113 -0.78 -14.87 -1.55
C LEU A 113 -0.77 -14.12 -2.89
N GLY A 114 0.29 -13.37 -3.20
CA GLY A 114 0.42 -12.66 -4.47
C GLY A 114 0.34 -13.60 -5.66
N ASN A 115 1.01 -14.76 -5.60
CA ASN A 115 0.94 -15.78 -6.64
C ASN A 115 -0.46 -16.39 -6.78
N LYS A 116 -1.15 -16.67 -5.65
CA LYS A 116 -2.53 -17.17 -5.64
C LYS A 116 -3.52 -16.16 -6.24
N LEU A 117 -3.34 -14.88 -5.98
CA LEU A 117 -4.20 -13.84 -6.56
C LEU A 117 -3.91 -13.67 -8.05
N ARG A 118 -2.64 -13.72 -8.45
CA ARG A 118 -2.25 -13.67 -9.86
C ARG A 118 -2.80 -14.87 -10.65
N SER A 119 -2.81 -16.07 -10.06
CA SER A 119 -3.40 -17.25 -10.71
C SER A 119 -4.93 -17.17 -10.83
N LYS A 120 -5.59 -16.43 -9.95
CA LYS A 120 -7.01 -16.06 -10.06
C LYS A 120 -7.29 -14.94 -11.08
N GLY A 121 -6.27 -14.40 -11.74
CA GLY A 121 -6.39 -13.33 -12.73
C GLY A 121 -6.43 -11.91 -12.14
N PHE A 122 -6.15 -11.73 -10.85
CA PHE A 122 -6.03 -10.38 -10.28
C PHE A 122 -4.76 -9.71 -10.78
N PHE A 123 -4.95 -8.54 -11.39
CA PHE A 123 -3.86 -7.68 -11.84
C PHE A 123 -4.28 -6.22 -11.71
N ILE A 124 -3.37 -5.40 -11.16
CA ILE A 124 -3.60 -3.98 -10.93
C ILE A 124 -2.60 -3.18 -11.74
N ASP A 125 -3.10 -2.36 -12.66
CA ASP A 125 -2.30 -1.39 -13.38
C ASP A 125 -2.15 -0.09 -12.56
N ILE A 126 -0.96 0.15 -12.00
CA ILE A 126 -0.69 1.35 -11.20
C ILE A 126 -0.68 2.63 -12.03
N TYR A 127 -0.49 2.54 -13.36
CA TYR A 127 -0.46 3.70 -14.24
C TYR A 127 -1.85 4.27 -14.54
N LYS A 128 -2.91 3.53 -14.22
CA LYS A 128 -4.29 4.04 -14.27
C LYS A 128 -4.64 4.94 -13.09
N ALA A 129 -3.84 4.90 -12.01
CA ALA A 129 -3.99 5.78 -10.87
C ALA A 129 -3.08 7.03 -11.00
N PRO A 130 -3.42 8.14 -10.33
CA PRO A 130 -2.56 9.33 -10.29
C PRO A 130 -1.17 9.00 -9.74
N LEU A 131 -0.13 9.31 -10.52
CA LEU A 131 1.26 9.03 -10.14
C LEU A 131 1.97 10.29 -9.61
N ILE A 132 2.48 10.18 -8.39
CA ILE A 132 3.38 11.18 -7.82
C ILE A 132 4.77 10.96 -8.40
N LYS A 133 5.15 11.79 -9.37
CA LYS A 133 6.50 11.74 -9.96
C LYS A 133 7.52 12.24 -8.93
N VAL A 134 8.58 11.45 -8.72
CA VAL A 134 9.72 11.81 -7.87
C VAL A 134 10.89 12.19 -8.78
N PRO A 135 11.43 13.42 -8.67
CA PRO A 135 12.60 13.83 -9.45
C PRO A 135 13.84 13.00 -9.06
N LEU A 136 14.73 12.73 -10.04
CA LEU A 136 15.98 11.97 -9.84
C LEU A 136 16.80 12.45 -8.63
N ARG A 137 16.92 13.77 -8.43
CA ARG A 137 17.61 14.38 -7.27
C ARG A 137 17.05 13.98 -5.90
N HIS A 138 15.79 13.55 -5.83
CA HIS A 138 15.16 13.08 -4.61
C HIS A 138 15.13 11.55 -4.51
N ILE A 139 15.53 10.79 -5.53
CA ILE A 139 15.54 9.31 -5.47
C ILE A 139 16.43 8.82 -4.33
N GLY A 140 17.61 9.43 -4.14
CA GLY A 140 18.46 9.18 -2.98
C GLY A 140 17.69 9.34 -1.67
N LEU A 141 16.94 10.43 -1.51
CA LEU A 141 16.07 10.67 -0.35
C LEU A 141 14.99 9.58 -0.18
N HIS A 142 14.40 9.07 -1.27
CA HIS A 142 13.43 7.97 -1.18
C HIS A 142 14.08 6.61 -0.88
N LEU A 143 15.33 6.42 -1.29
CA LEU A 143 16.12 5.22 -1.06
C LEU A 143 16.91 5.24 0.25
N THR A 144 17.13 6.38 0.90
CA THR A 144 17.96 6.50 2.11
C THR A 144 17.27 7.24 3.26
N ALA A 145 16.33 8.15 2.99
CA ALA A 145 15.79 9.04 4.02
C ALA A 145 14.55 8.54 4.75
N VAL A 146 14.31 9.22 5.87
CA VAL A 146 13.25 9.02 6.85
C VAL A 146 11.87 9.21 6.20
N ARG A 147 10.94 8.24 6.39
CA ARG A 147 9.53 8.28 5.94
C ARG A 147 8.85 9.65 6.06
N ARG A 148 9.23 10.47 7.04
CA ARG A 148 8.70 11.82 7.30
C ARG A 148 8.94 12.80 6.14
N SER A 149 10.12 12.77 5.53
CA SER A 149 10.45 13.67 4.40
C SER A 149 9.68 13.28 3.15
N ILE A 150 9.55 11.97 2.90
CA ILE A 150 8.71 11.42 1.83
C ILE A 150 7.26 11.84 2.03
N ARG A 151 6.75 11.74 3.27
CA ARG A 151 5.38 12.12 3.60
C ARG A 151 5.13 13.60 3.32
N LYS A 152 6.01 14.50 3.80
CA LYS A 152 5.90 15.95 3.52
C LYS A 152 5.93 16.26 2.02
N TYR A 153 6.78 15.57 1.26
CA TYR A 153 6.82 15.73 -0.19
C TYR A 153 5.48 15.35 -0.85
N CYS A 154 4.93 14.19 -0.48
CA CYS A 154 3.64 13.73 -0.99
C CYS A 154 2.49 14.65 -0.57
N GLU A 155 2.42 15.06 0.71
CA GLU A 155 1.42 16.02 1.22
C GLU A 155 1.46 17.33 0.42
N GLY A 156 2.67 17.89 0.23
CA GLY A 156 2.83 19.11 -0.57
C GLY A 156 2.48 18.93 -2.05
N TRP A 157 2.71 17.74 -2.63
CA TRP A 157 2.28 17.44 -3.99
C TRP A 157 0.75 17.36 -4.09
N VAL A 158 0.08 16.70 -3.14
CA VAL A 158 -1.38 16.59 -3.09
C VAL A 158 -2.01 17.98 -3.01
N VAL A 159 -1.53 18.84 -2.11
CA VAL A 159 -2.06 20.21 -1.96
C VAL A 159 -1.92 21.01 -3.26
N ARG A 160 -0.79 20.90 -3.96
CA ARG A 160 -0.58 21.59 -5.25
C ARG A 160 -1.45 21.06 -6.40
N ASN A 161 -1.93 19.82 -6.31
CA ASN A 161 -2.70 19.16 -7.37
C ASN A 161 -4.14 18.87 -6.92
N LEU A 162 -4.64 19.56 -5.89
CA LEU A 162 -5.98 19.37 -5.36
C LEU A 162 -7.05 19.51 -6.45
N SER A 163 -6.96 20.55 -7.29
CA SER A 163 -7.90 20.80 -8.39
C SER A 163 -7.94 19.69 -9.45
N PHE A 164 -6.86 18.94 -9.63
CA PHE A 164 -6.83 17.77 -10.54
C PHE A 164 -7.46 16.53 -9.88
N LEU A 165 -7.40 16.44 -8.55
CA LEU A 165 -7.91 15.31 -7.77
C LEU A 165 -9.37 15.50 -7.37
N THR A 166 -9.88 16.73 -7.35
CA THR A 166 -11.29 17.06 -7.11
C THR A 166 -12.04 17.20 -8.43
N VAL A 167 -13.29 16.75 -8.46
CA VAL A 167 -14.21 17.05 -9.56
C VAL A 167 -15.07 18.20 -9.08
N GLU A 168 -15.19 19.27 -9.88
CA GLU A 168 -16.21 20.32 -9.68
C GLU A 168 -17.62 19.76 -9.88
#